data_AF-A0A433QHY1-F1
#
_entry.id   AF-A0A433QHY1-F1
#
_cell.length_a   1.000
_cell.length_b   1.000
_cell.length_c   1.000
_cell.angle_alpha   90.00
_cell.angle_beta   90.00
_cell.angle_gamma   90.00
#
_symmetry.space_group_name_H-M   'P 1'
#
loop_
_entity.id
_entity.type
_entity.pdbx_description
1 polymer ?
#
loop_
_entity_poly.entity_id
_entity_poly.type
_entity_poly.pdbx_seq_one_letter_code
_entity_poly.pdbx_strand_id
1 'polypeptide(L)'
;MWMLVIEFDFVWYFLYDSVFTLWLNSLDVDPGVYNLFEDLKDGLILLQAFDKVIAKSVNWRQVSKKQPLSRFKQIENCNYTVALGTHHRFTLVNIQGADIVDGNRTLTLGLVWQLMRENIIQTLESLSKGGKHITDQDMVRWANDAVKKGGKTSRMTGFKDSSLRNGIFFLDVLNGIRPGVVDYSLVTKGVSGEYGSNVRVDPASCRCVLDL
;
A
#
# COMPACT_ATOMS: atom_id res chain seq x y z
N MET A 1 -0.40 -0.53 18.22
CA MET A 1 0.42 -1.27 19.20
C MET A 1 0.67 -2.75 18.84
N TRP A 2 -0.06 -3.35 17.89
CA TRP A 2 0.13 -4.78 17.55
C TRP A 2 0.74 -5.06 16.16
N MET A 3 1.18 -4.02 15.44
CA MET A 3 1.88 -4.17 14.16
C MET A 3 3.37 -4.52 14.30
N LEU A 4 3.88 -4.54 15.56
CA LEU A 4 5.23 -5.03 15.91
C LEU A 4 5.24 -6.52 16.29
N VAL A 5 4.08 -7.20 16.33
CA VAL A 5 3.97 -8.62 16.73
C VAL A 5 3.33 -9.44 15.60
N ILE A 6 3.91 -9.34 14.42
CA ILE A 6 3.76 -10.37 13.39
C ILE A 6 5.19 -10.73 13.01
N GLU A 7 5.58 -11.97 13.27
CA GLU A 7 6.81 -12.54 12.72
C GLU A 7 6.79 -12.32 11.21
N PHE A 8 7.59 -11.36 10.74
CA PHE A 8 7.84 -11.20 9.32
C PHE A 8 8.72 -12.37 8.89
N ASP A 9 8.11 -13.44 8.41
CA ASP A 9 8.86 -14.49 7.71
C ASP A 9 9.61 -13.87 6.51
N PHE A 10 10.81 -14.39 6.23
CA PHE A 10 11.74 -13.90 5.21
C PHE A 10 11.10 -13.71 3.81
N VAL A 11 10.07 -14.52 3.49
CA VAL A 11 9.30 -14.46 2.23
C VAL A 11 8.44 -13.19 2.13
N TRP A 12 7.90 -12.72 3.25
CA TRP A 12 7.10 -11.50 3.30
C TRP A 12 7.97 -10.26 3.09
N TYR A 13 9.16 -10.21 3.68
CA TYR A 13 10.09 -9.08 3.48
C TYR A 13 10.43 -8.84 2.00
N PHE A 14 10.69 -9.90 1.23
CA PHE A 14 11.06 -9.77 -0.18
C PHE A 14 9.90 -9.32 -1.07
N LEU A 15 8.68 -9.75 -0.75
CA LEU A 15 7.45 -9.30 -1.43
C LEU A 15 7.16 -7.82 -1.15
N TYR A 16 7.31 -7.38 0.11
CA TYR A 16 7.05 -5.99 0.48
C TYR A 16 8.03 -5.00 -0.15
N ASP A 17 9.32 -5.35 -0.23
CA ASP A 17 10.35 -4.49 -0.84
C ASP A 17 10.02 -4.15 -2.30
N SER A 18 9.71 -5.17 -3.10
CA SER A 18 9.34 -5.00 -4.51
C SER A 18 8.05 -4.19 -4.67
N VAL A 19 7.03 -4.47 -3.86
CA VAL A 19 5.73 -3.78 -3.93
C VAL A 19 5.86 -2.31 -3.56
N PHE A 20 6.60 -1.99 -2.50
CA PHE A 20 6.80 -0.60 -2.08
C PHE A 20 7.68 0.18 -3.04
N THR A 21 8.70 -0.45 -3.61
CA THR A 21 9.54 0.16 -4.65
C THR A 21 8.70 0.50 -5.88
N LEU A 22 7.89 -0.43 -6.38
CA LEU A 22 7.00 -0.20 -7.52
C LEU A 22 5.96 0.88 -7.22
N TRP A 23 5.41 0.90 -6.02
CA TRP A 23 4.44 1.92 -5.62
C TRP A 23 5.07 3.31 -5.49
N LEU A 24 6.25 3.45 -4.87
CA LEU A 24 6.94 4.74 -4.81
C LEU A 24 7.25 5.26 -6.21
N ASN A 25 7.72 4.39 -7.10
CA ASN A 25 7.98 4.74 -8.50
C ASN A 25 6.71 5.14 -9.26
N SER A 26 5.54 4.60 -8.91
CA SER A 26 4.28 5.02 -9.54
C SER A 26 3.78 6.39 -9.08
N LEU A 27 4.34 6.94 -7.98
CA LEU A 27 4.09 8.32 -7.54
C LEU A 27 4.95 9.36 -8.28
N ASP A 28 5.80 8.92 -9.21
CA ASP A 28 6.69 9.78 -9.99
C ASP A 28 7.66 10.56 -9.08
N VAL A 29 8.40 9.82 -8.24
CA VAL A 29 9.47 10.32 -7.38
C VAL A 29 10.79 10.40 -8.17
N ASP A 30 11.60 11.41 -7.86
CA ASP A 30 12.91 11.63 -8.50
C ASP A 30 14.03 11.77 -7.45
N PRO A 31 15.08 10.93 -7.47
CA PRO A 31 15.32 9.82 -8.38
C PRO A 31 14.39 8.63 -8.13
N GLY A 32 14.24 7.78 -9.15
CA GLY A 32 13.53 6.50 -9.01
C GLY A 32 14.18 5.58 -7.98
N VAL A 33 13.35 4.80 -7.29
CA VAL A 33 13.76 3.84 -6.26
C VAL A 33 14.16 2.52 -6.92
N TYR A 34 15.37 2.05 -6.63
CA TYR A 34 15.88 0.74 -7.05
C TYR A 34 16.17 -0.16 -5.85
N ASN A 35 16.67 0.42 -4.76
CA ASN A 35 16.87 -0.24 -3.48
C ASN A 35 16.23 0.60 -2.37
N LEU A 36 15.06 0.14 -1.92
CA LEU A 36 14.24 0.83 -0.92
C LEU A 36 15.02 1.22 0.34
N PHE A 37 15.98 0.41 0.79
CA PHE A 37 16.68 0.64 2.05
C PHE A 37 17.91 1.55 1.91
N GLU A 38 18.42 1.75 0.70
CA GLU A 38 19.53 2.66 0.42
C GLU A 38 19.02 4.01 -0.09
N ASP A 39 18.06 3.99 -1.01
CA ASP A 39 17.59 5.20 -1.70
C ASP A 39 16.75 6.09 -0.77
N LEU A 40 16.10 5.53 0.25
CA LEU A 40 15.28 6.30 1.20
C LEU A 40 16.09 6.97 2.33
N LYS A 41 17.39 6.68 2.44
CA LYS A 41 18.22 7.13 3.58
C LYS A 41 18.36 8.64 3.68
N ASP A 42 18.27 9.38 2.57
CA ASP A 42 18.38 10.84 2.60
C ASP A 42 17.06 11.57 2.91
N GLY A 43 15.96 10.80 3.03
CA GLY A 43 14.62 11.27 3.32
C GLY A 43 13.94 12.02 2.17
N LEU A 44 14.61 12.30 1.05
CA LEU A 44 14.06 13.12 -0.02
C LEU A 44 12.92 12.43 -0.75
N ILE A 45 13.09 11.15 -1.09
CA ILE A 45 12.04 10.35 -1.75
C ILE A 45 10.83 10.20 -0.83
N LEU A 46 11.04 9.99 0.47
CA LEU A 46 9.94 9.92 1.44
C LEU A 46 9.16 11.24 1.49
N LEU A 47 9.84 12.37 1.57
CA LEU A 47 9.20 13.68 1.55
C LEU A 47 8.44 13.93 0.23
N GLN A 48 8.99 13.52 -0.92
CA GLN A 48 8.27 13.60 -2.19
C GLN A 48 6.99 12.75 -2.16
N ALA A 49 7.08 11.51 -1.68
CA ALA A 49 5.93 10.65 -1.55
C ALA A 49 4.86 11.25 -0.61
N PHE A 50 5.27 11.87 0.52
CA PHE A 50 4.36 12.59 1.40
C PHE A 50 3.63 13.73 0.68
N ASP A 51 4.33 14.55 -0.11
CA ASP A 51 3.73 15.68 -0.81
C ASP A 51 2.79 15.23 -1.95
N LYS A 52 3.07 14.07 -2.57
CA LYS A 52 2.22 13.46 -3.60
C LYS A 52 0.96 12.82 -3.03
N VAL A 53 1.09 12.12 -1.90
CA VAL A 53 -0.02 11.46 -1.22
C VAL A 53 -0.90 12.48 -0.48
N ILE A 54 -0.27 13.44 0.19
CA ILE A 54 -0.92 14.48 0.97
C ILE A 54 -0.48 15.83 0.42
N ALA A 55 -1.27 16.36 -0.50
CA ALA A 55 -0.95 17.60 -1.21
C ALA A 55 -0.59 18.74 -0.24
N LYS A 56 0.57 19.37 -0.46
CA LYS A 56 1.09 20.50 0.32
C LYS A 56 1.42 20.16 1.79
N SER A 57 1.67 18.90 2.09
CA SER A 57 2.11 18.49 3.43
C SER A 57 3.55 18.91 3.73
N VAL A 58 4.39 19.02 2.69
CA VAL A 58 5.83 19.25 2.84
C VAL A 58 6.21 20.72 2.63
N ASN A 59 6.85 21.30 3.64
CA ASN A 59 7.51 22.59 3.52
C ASN A 59 8.93 22.41 2.97
N TRP A 60 9.03 22.44 1.64
CA TRP A 60 10.29 22.27 0.91
C TRP A 60 11.40 23.30 1.25
N ARG A 61 11.09 24.40 1.97
CA ARG A 61 12.10 25.37 2.43
C ARG A 61 12.96 24.83 3.58
N GLN A 62 12.43 23.87 4.33
CA GLN A 62 13.13 23.25 5.47
C GLN A 62 13.93 22.01 5.05
N VAL A 63 13.75 21.55 3.80
CA VAL A 63 14.34 20.31 3.30
C VAL A 63 15.71 20.58 2.69
N SER A 64 16.72 19.85 3.13
CA SER A 64 18.06 19.88 2.54
C SER A 64 18.08 19.08 1.24
N LYS A 65 18.38 19.72 0.09
CA LYS A 65 18.37 19.07 -1.24
C LYS A 65 19.74 19.00 -1.94
N LYS A 66 20.74 19.74 -1.44
CA LYS A 66 22.06 19.84 -2.09
C LYS A 66 22.85 18.56 -1.87
N GLN A 67 23.04 17.77 -2.94
CA GLN A 67 23.82 16.54 -2.93
C GLN A 67 25.34 16.83 -3.01
N PRO A 68 26.20 16.00 -2.37
CA PRO A 68 25.85 14.93 -1.44
C PRO A 68 25.39 15.50 -0.08
N LEU A 69 24.33 14.95 0.50
CA LEU A 69 23.91 15.30 1.86
C LEU A 69 24.87 14.71 2.90
N SER A 70 25.20 15.50 3.93
CA SER A 70 25.86 14.97 5.12
C SER A 70 24.88 14.12 5.94
N ARG A 71 25.37 13.13 6.69
CA ARG A 71 24.52 12.29 7.57
C ARG A 71 23.63 13.12 8.50
N PHE A 72 24.14 14.25 9.01
CA PHE A 72 23.34 15.16 9.84
C PHE A 72 22.12 15.71 9.09
N LYS A 73 22.29 16.16 7.84
CA LYS A 73 21.19 16.67 7.00
C LYS A 73 20.22 15.57 6.57
N GLN A 74 20.72 14.36 6.35
CA GLN A 74 19.86 13.19 6.09
C GLN A 74 18.96 12.92 7.31
N ILE A 75 19.53 12.95 8.53
CA ILE A 75 18.76 12.80 9.77
C ILE A 75 17.72 13.92 9.91
N GLU A 76 18.06 15.17 9.61
CA GLU A 76 17.09 16.28 9.64
C GLU A 76 15.91 16.03 8.70
N ASN A 77 16.18 15.64 7.45
CA ASN A 77 15.13 15.30 6.48
C ASN A 77 14.27 14.11 6.97
N CYS A 78 14.88 13.02 7.44
CA CYS A 78 14.16 11.85 7.93
C CYS A 78 13.36 12.13 9.21
N ASN A 79 13.89 12.96 10.13
CA ASN A 79 13.14 13.42 11.30
C ASN A 79 11.92 14.24 10.88
N TYR A 80 12.06 15.08 9.85
CA TYR A 80 10.93 15.82 9.31
C TYR A 80 9.87 14.90 8.73
N THR A 81 10.25 13.86 7.98
CA THR A 81 9.35 12.81 7.50
C THR A 81 8.58 12.13 8.64
N VAL A 82 9.25 11.75 9.72
CA VAL A 82 8.61 11.14 10.89
C VAL A 82 7.65 12.10 11.58
N ALA A 83 8.01 13.38 11.68
CA ALA A 83 7.16 14.43 12.24
C ALA A 83 5.89 14.63 11.40
N LEU A 84 6.01 14.64 10.07
CA LEU A 84 4.87 14.70 9.15
C LEU A 84 3.95 13.50 9.33
N GLY A 85 4.48 12.29 9.36
CA GLY A 85 3.68 11.09 9.62
C GLY A 85 2.91 11.18 10.95
N THR A 86 3.59 11.63 12.01
CA THR A 86 2.95 11.83 13.32
C THR A 86 1.84 12.87 13.27
N HIS A 87 2.05 13.99 12.56
CA HIS A 87 1.02 15.02 12.33
C HIS A 87 -0.20 14.46 11.59
N HIS A 88 0.02 13.56 10.63
CA HIS A 88 -1.03 12.85 9.90
C HIS A 88 -1.52 11.58 10.60
N ARG A 89 -1.33 11.48 11.92
CA ARG A 89 -1.84 10.41 12.80
C ARG A 89 -1.27 9.02 12.52
N PHE A 90 -0.11 8.93 11.89
CA PHE A 90 0.59 7.65 11.75
C PHE A 90 1.07 7.20 13.12
N THR A 91 0.94 5.90 13.40
CA THR A 91 1.43 5.29 14.63
C THR A 91 2.91 4.94 14.44
N LEU A 92 3.79 5.93 14.63
CA LEU A 92 5.25 5.81 14.47
C LEU A 92 5.96 5.69 15.82
N VAL A 93 5.46 4.82 16.70
CA VAL A 93 6.02 4.66 18.05
C VAL A 93 7.46 4.14 17.93
N ASN A 94 8.39 4.87 18.54
CA ASN A 94 9.83 4.55 18.57
C ASN A 94 10.53 4.53 17.20
N ILE A 95 10.01 5.22 16.18
CA ILE A 95 10.75 5.44 14.93
C ILE A 95 11.43 6.80 15.00
N GLN A 96 12.73 6.84 14.76
CA GLN A 96 13.52 8.07 14.65
C GLN A 96 14.05 8.25 13.23
N GLY A 97 14.41 9.48 12.84
CA GLY A 97 15.00 9.73 11.53
C GLY A 97 16.33 8.98 11.33
N ALA A 98 17.10 8.79 12.41
CA ALA A 98 18.34 8.02 12.37
C ALA A 98 18.12 6.56 11.96
N ASP A 99 17.02 5.93 12.38
CA ASP A 99 16.70 4.54 11.99
C ASP A 99 16.53 4.39 10.49
N ILE A 100 15.95 5.41 9.83
CA ILE A 100 15.75 5.43 8.39
C ILE A 100 17.08 5.64 7.67
N VAL A 101 17.90 6.58 8.15
CA VAL A 101 19.24 6.86 7.62
C VAL A 101 20.16 5.64 7.74
N ASP A 102 20.04 4.89 8.83
CA ASP A 102 20.82 3.66 9.06
C ASP A 102 20.25 2.46 8.29
N GLY A 103 19.11 2.62 7.59
CA GLY A 103 18.52 1.60 6.74
C GLY A 103 17.78 0.50 7.51
N ASN A 104 17.22 0.81 8.68
CA ASN A 104 16.46 -0.16 9.47
C ASN A 104 15.23 -0.64 8.71
N ARG A 105 15.32 -1.88 8.19
CA ARG A 105 14.33 -2.44 7.26
C ARG A 105 12.91 -2.42 7.83
N THR A 106 12.75 -2.89 9.07
CA THR A 106 11.42 -3.01 9.70
C THR A 106 10.77 -1.64 9.87
N LEU A 107 11.53 -0.65 10.32
CA LEU A 107 11.01 0.68 10.60
C LEU A 107 10.73 1.46 9.31
N THR A 108 11.60 1.34 8.30
CA THR A 108 11.38 1.92 6.96
C THR A 108 10.14 1.33 6.31
N LEU A 109 9.96 0.00 6.32
CA LEU A 109 8.76 -0.65 5.77
C LEU A 109 7.50 -0.22 6.53
N GLY A 110 7.58 -0.12 7.86
CA GLY A 110 6.46 0.32 8.69
C GLY A 110 6.00 1.75 8.39
N LEU A 111 6.93 2.65 8.07
CA LEU A 111 6.63 4.02 7.65
C LEU A 111 5.99 4.05 6.24
N VAL A 112 6.63 3.40 5.27
CA VAL A 112 6.18 3.38 3.88
C VAL A 112 4.80 2.73 3.75
N TRP A 113 4.54 1.65 4.51
CA TRP A 113 3.23 1.02 4.59
C TRP A 113 2.15 1.99 5.08
N GLN A 114 2.40 2.75 6.16
CA GLN A 114 1.41 3.69 6.67
C GLN A 114 1.13 4.82 5.68
N LEU A 115 2.15 5.28 4.94
CA LEU A 115 1.97 6.26 3.87
C LEU A 115 1.15 5.70 2.70
N MET A 116 1.41 4.46 2.28
CA MET A 116 0.60 3.78 1.25
C MET A 116 -0.84 3.60 1.71
N ARG A 117 -1.06 3.17 2.96
CA ARG A 117 -2.41 3.02 3.53
C ARG A 117 -3.16 4.34 3.53
N GLU A 118 -2.49 5.43 3.89
CA GLU A 118 -3.07 6.77 3.87
C GLU A 118 -3.46 7.20 2.43
N ASN A 119 -2.61 6.93 1.44
CA ASN A 119 -2.92 7.19 0.02
C ASN A 119 -4.22 6.50 -0.42
N ILE A 120 -4.38 5.22 -0.07
CA ILE A 120 -5.60 4.45 -0.40
C ILE A 120 -6.81 5.09 0.26
N ILE A 121 -6.72 5.44 1.55
CA ILE A 121 -7.84 6.06 2.29
C ILE A 121 -8.22 7.40 1.67
N GLN A 122 -7.26 8.30 1.41
CA GLN A 122 -7.57 9.60 0.81
C GLN A 122 -8.16 9.47 -0.60
N THR A 123 -7.66 8.53 -1.39
CA THR A 123 -8.22 8.24 -2.71
C THR A 123 -9.69 7.79 -2.59
N LEU A 124 -9.98 6.85 -1.69
CA LEU A 124 -11.34 6.37 -1.46
C LEU A 124 -12.26 7.48 -0.91
N GLU A 125 -11.76 8.32 0.00
CA GLU A 125 -12.51 9.44 0.56
C GLU A 125 -12.84 10.49 -0.49
N SER A 126 -11.92 10.78 -1.41
CA SER A 126 -12.15 11.72 -2.52
C SER A 126 -13.26 11.24 -3.46
N LEU A 127 -13.44 9.93 -3.58
CA LEU A 127 -14.50 9.29 -4.38
C LEU A 127 -15.81 9.11 -3.60
N SER A 128 -15.77 9.24 -2.28
CA SER A 128 -16.94 9.10 -1.41
C SER A 128 -17.83 10.33 -1.49
N LYS A 129 -19.08 10.12 -1.94
CA LYS A 129 -20.10 11.17 -1.93
C LYS A 129 -20.47 11.51 -0.48
N GLY A 130 -19.86 12.57 0.07
CA GLY A 130 -20.23 13.12 1.37
C GLY A 130 -19.08 13.33 2.37
N GLY A 131 -17.82 13.13 1.97
CA GLY A 131 -16.66 13.47 2.82
C GLY A 131 -16.58 12.68 4.13
N LYS A 132 -17.23 11.51 4.21
CA LYS A 132 -17.13 10.63 5.36
C LYS A 132 -15.80 9.90 5.34
N HIS A 133 -15.13 9.88 6.49
CA HIS A 133 -13.93 9.06 6.71
C HIS A 133 -14.26 7.58 6.45
N ILE A 134 -13.46 6.93 5.61
CA ILE A 134 -13.67 5.52 5.24
C ILE A 134 -12.89 4.63 6.20
N THR A 135 -13.60 3.73 6.87
CA THR A 135 -13.00 2.73 7.76
C THR A 135 -12.80 1.39 7.07
N ASP A 136 -11.97 0.53 7.63
CA ASP A 136 -11.80 -0.85 7.17
C ASP A 136 -13.14 -1.60 7.10
N GLN A 137 -14.07 -1.30 8.01
CA GLN A 137 -15.41 -1.88 8.03
C GLN A 137 -16.27 -1.40 6.86
N ASP A 138 -16.11 -0.16 6.42
CA ASP A 138 -16.81 0.36 5.25
C ASP A 138 -16.33 -0.34 3.97
N MET A 139 -15.02 -0.60 3.85
CA MET A 139 -14.46 -1.38 2.75
C MET A 139 -14.97 -2.83 2.74
N VAL A 140 -15.07 -3.46 3.91
CA VAL A 140 -15.63 -4.81 4.05
C VAL A 140 -17.10 -4.85 3.65
N ARG A 141 -17.89 -3.85 4.06
CA ARG A 141 -19.30 -3.74 3.68
C ARG A 141 -19.45 -3.56 2.17
N TRP A 142 -18.72 -2.62 1.59
CA TRP A 142 -18.73 -2.37 0.15
C TRP A 142 -18.39 -3.62 -0.66
N ALA A 143 -17.35 -4.37 -0.28
CA ALA A 143 -16.95 -5.57 -0.99
C ALA A 143 -18.05 -6.64 -0.94
N ASN A 144 -18.66 -6.86 0.22
CA ASN A 144 -19.77 -7.80 0.37
C ASN A 144 -21.01 -7.36 -0.43
N ASP A 145 -21.30 -6.06 -0.50
CA ASP A 145 -22.39 -5.52 -1.30
C ASP A 145 -22.14 -5.68 -2.81
N ALA A 146 -20.88 -5.51 -3.26
CA ALA A 146 -20.48 -5.77 -4.64
C ALA A 146 -20.71 -7.25 -5.02
N VAL A 147 -20.27 -8.18 -4.18
CA VAL A 147 -20.51 -9.63 -4.37
C VAL A 147 -22.01 -9.93 -4.51
N LYS A 148 -22.82 -9.36 -3.60
CA LYS A 148 -24.28 -9.53 -3.62
C LYS A 148 -24.91 -8.97 -4.90
N LYS A 149 -24.44 -7.82 -5.38
CA LYS A 149 -24.87 -7.22 -6.66
C LYS A 149 -24.53 -8.13 -7.86
N GLY A 150 -23.41 -8.84 -7.80
CA GLY A 150 -23.01 -9.85 -8.78
C GLY A 150 -23.78 -11.17 -8.70
N GLY A 151 -24.77 -11.29 -7.80
CA GLY A 151 -25.57 -12.50 -7.63
C GLY A 151 -24.85 -13.64 -6.92
N LYS A 152 -23.74 -13.35 -6.23
CA LYS A 152 -22.91 -14.33 -5.52
C LYS A 152 -23.15 -14.24 -4.01
N THR A 153 -22.79 -15.31 -3.29
CA THR A 153 -23.11 -15.47 -1.86
C THR A 153 -21.88 -15.48 -0.95
N SER A 154 -20.67 -15.39 -1.52
CA SER A 154 -19.45 -15.32 -0.74
C SER A 154 -19.45 -14.04 0.12
N ARG A 155 -18.78 -14.11 1.27
CA ARG A 155 -18.73 -12.99 2.21
C ARG A 155 -17.43 -13.03 2.97
N MET A 156 -16.87 -11.87 3.26
CA MET A 156 -15.78 -11.75 4.23
C MET A 156 -16.23 -10.97 5.46
N THR A 157 -15.69 -11.36 6.61
CA THR A 157 -15.88 -10.63 7.88
C THR A 157 -14.79 -9.59 8.13
N GLY A 158 -13.65 -9.71 7.43
CA GLY A 158 -12.53 -8.78 7.47
C GLY A 158 -11.36 -9.25 6.60
N PHE A 159 -10.32 -8.43 6.47
CA PHE A 159 -9.17 -8.72 5.61
C PHE A 159 -8.27 -9.89 6.07
N LYS A 160 -8.51 -10.44 7.27
CA LYS A 160 -7.80 -11.61 7.83
C LYS A 160 -8.59 -12.91 7.72
N ASP A 161 -9.76 -12.87 7.10
CA ASP A 161 -10.67 -14.01 7.01
C ASP A 161 -10.02 -15.14 6.18
N SER A 162 -9.96 -16.35 6.75
CA SER A 162 -9.33 -17.50 6.09
C SER A 162 -10.02 -17.91 4.79
N SER A 163 -11.29 -17.54 4.62
CA SER A 163 -12.03 -17.78 3.37
C SER A 163 -11.44 -17.03 2.16
N LEU A 164 -10.67 -15.97 2.39
CA LEU A 164 -10.01 -15.19 1.32
C LEU A 164 -8.88 -15.95 0.62
N ARG A 165 -8.36 -17.01 1.25
CA ARG A 165 -7.18 -17.76 0.75
C ARG A 165 -7.40 -18.43 -0.61
N ASN A 166 -8.63 -18.82 -0.93
CA ASN A 166 -8.94 -19.50 -2.19
C ASN A 166 -9.12 -18.54 -3.39
N GLY A 167 -9.10 -17.23 -3.15
CA GLY A 167 -9.24 -16.19 -4.18
C GLY A 167 -10.66 -15.98 -4.70
N ILE A 168 -11.61 -16.86 -4.39
CA ILE A 168 -12.97 -16.86 -4.97
C ILE A 168 -13.73 -15.58 -4.60
N PHE A 169 -13.59 -15.12 -3.36
CA PHE A 169 -14.24 -13.88 -2.91
C PHE A 169 -13.84 -12.68 -3.79
N PHE A 170 -12.55 -12.55 -4.14
CA PHE A 170 -12.08 -11.44 -4.98
C PHE A 170 -12.63 -11.53 -6.41
N LEU A 171 -12.74 -12.75 -6.97
CA LEU A 171 -13.37 -12.97 -8.27
C LEU A 171 -14.86 -12.58 -8.24
N ASP A 172 -15.57 -12.93 -7.16
CA ASP A 172 -16.96 -12.53 -6.99
C ASP A 172 -17.13 -11.01 -6.85
N VAL A 173 -16.20 -10.33 -6.18
CA VAL A 173 -16.16 -8.85 -6.14
C VAL A 173 -15.99 -8.28 -7.55
N LEU A 174 -15.04 -8.80 -8.35
CA LEU A 174 -14.82 -8.34 -9.72
C LEU A 174 -16.06 -8.51 -10.60
N ASN A 175 -16.72 -9.66 -10.51
CA ASN A 175 -17.97 -9.91 -11.23
C ASN A 175 -19.10 -8.97 -10.76
N GLY A 176 -19.12 -8.59 -9.48
CA GLY A 176 -20.03 -7.59 -8.93
C GLY A 176 -19.80 -6.15 -9.42
N ILE A 177 -18.53 -5.79 -9.67
CA ILE A 177 -18.14 -4.49 -10.23
C ILE A 177 -18.51 -4.43 -11.72
N ARG A 178 -18.12 -5.46 -12.47
CA ARG A 178 -18.39 -5.58 -13.90
C ARG A 178 -18.72 -7.04 -14.24
N PRO A 179 -20.02 -7.36 -14.45
CA PRO A 179 -20.42 -8.68 -14.89
C PRO A 179 -19.73 -9.07 -16.19
N GLY A 180 -19.27 -10.33 -16.28
CA GLY A 180 -18.61 -10.88 -17.47
C GLY A 180 -17.09 -10.72 -17.55
N VAL A 181 -16.45 -10.07 -16.57
CA VAL A 181 -14.97 -10.03 -16.46
C VAL A 181 -14.39 -11.36 -15.98
N VAL A 182 -15.17 -12.15 -15.25
CA VAL A 182 -14.73 -13.42 -14.69
C VAL A 182 -15.39 -14.56 -15.43
N ASP A 183 -14.55 -15.39 -16.07
CA ASP A 183 -14.98 -16.68 -16.59
C ASP A 183 -14.90 -17.74 -15.47
N TYR A 184 -16.05 -18.04 -14.88
CA TYR A 184 -16.15 -19.02 -13.80
C TYR A 184 -15.89 -20.46 -14.22
N SER A 185 -15.85 -20.77 -15.53
CA SER A 185 -15.48 -22.12 -16.00
C SER A 185 -14.00 -22.43 -15.73
N LEU A 186 -13.17 -21.39 -15.64
CA LEU A 186 -11.74 -21.47 -15.35
C LEU A 186 -11.42 -21.37 -13.86
N VAL A 187 -12.43 -21.10 -13.02
CA VAL A 187 -12.24 -20.90 -11.58
C VAL A 187 -12.28 -22.25 -10.85
N THR A 188 -11.18 -22.59 -10.18
CA THR A 188 -11.08 -23.80 -9.37
C THR A 188 -11.48 -23.55 -7.91
N LYS A 189 -11.79 -24.60 -7.16
CA LYS A 189 -12.22 -24.48 -5.74
C LYS A 189 -11.08 -24.09 -4.78
N GLY A 190 -9.82 -24.04 -5.25
CA GLY A 190 -8.66 -23.65 -4.44
C GLY A 190 -8.34 -24.61 -3.28
N VAL A 191 -8.65 -25.91 -3.42
CA VAL A 191 -8.57 -26.92 -2.34
C VAL A 191 -7.31 -27.80 -2.43
N SER A 192 -6.68 -27.93 -3.60
CA SER A 192 -5.45 -28.70 -3.79
C SER A 192 -4.23 -27.82 -3.59
N GLY A 193 -3.14 -28.37 -3.01
CA GLY A 193 -1.90 -27.69 -2.61
C GLY A 193 -1.09 -26.97 -3.71
N GLU A 194 -1.71 -26.68 -4.86
CA GLU A 194 -1.25 -25.72 -5.85
C GLU A 194 -1.76 -24.32 -5.47
N TYR A 195 -1.03 -23.67 -4.57
CA TYR A 195 -1.19 -22.23 -4.33
C TYR A 195 -0.94 -21.49 -5.65
N GLY A 196 -1.99 -21.06 -6.36
CA GLY A 196 -1.86 -20.12 -7.48
C GLY A 196 -2.68 -20.37 -8.74
N SER A 197 -3.47 -21.45 -8.86
CA SER A 197 -4.21 -21.72 -10.10
C SER A 197 -5.34 -20.72 -10.41
N ASN A 198 -5.98 -20.14 -9.39
CA ASN A 198 -7.04 -19.15 -9.56
C ASN A 198 -6.54 -17.71 -9.80
N VAL A 199 -5.25 -17.45 -9.55
CA VAL A 199 -4.62 -16.13 -9.66
C VAL A 199 -3.64 -16.12 -10.81
N ARG A 200 -4.04 -16.69 -11.96
CA ARG A 200 -3.50 -16.27 -13.25
C ARG A 200 -4.43 -15.22 -13.82
N VAL A 201 -4.49 -14.08 -13.14
CA VAL A 201 -4.87 -12.85 -13.83
C VAL A 201 -3.65 -12.54 -14.69
N ASP A 202 -3.78 -12.73 -16.00
CA ASP A 202 -2.75 -12.35 -16.95
C ASP A 202 -2.30 -10.91 -16.61
N PRO A 203 -1.00 -10.65 -16.36
CA PRO A 203 -0.49 -9.30 -16.18
C PRO A 203 -0.86 -8.37 -17.35
N ALA A 204 -1.16 -8.92 -18.54
CA ALA A 204 -1.68 -8.18 -19.68
C ALA A 204 -3.15 -7.72 -19.50
N SER A 205 -3.97 -8.40 -18.70
CA SER A 205 -5.37 -8.03 -18.46
C SER A 205 -5.54 -6.79 -17.57
N CYS A 206 -4.56 -6.44 -16.74
CA CYS A 206 -4.55 -5.15 -16.04
C CYS A 206 -4.08 -3.98 -16.93
N ARG A 207 -3.61 -4.24 -18.16
CA ARG A 207 -3.07 -3.21 -19.05
C ARG A 207 -3.89 -2.93 -20.33
N CYS A 208 -4.94 -3.71 -20.63
CA CYS A 208 -5.68 -3.60 -21.89
C CYS A 208 -7.20 -3.36 -21.76
N VAL A 209 -7.70 -2.56 -20.80
CA VAL A 209 -9.08 -2.03 -20.89
C VAL A 209 -9.16 -0.54 -20.54
N LEU A 210 -8.32 0.25 -21.19
CA LEU A 210 -8.58 1.66 -21.51
C LEU A 210 -8.30 1.83 -23.01
N ASP A 211 -9.06 1.13 -23.84
CA ASP A 211 -9.16 1.46 -25.26
C ASP A 211 -10.45 2.30 -25.45
N LEU A 212 -10.26 3.60 -25.60
CA LEU A 212 -11.04 4.44 -26.53
C LEU A 212 -10.27 4.51 -27.84
#